data_AF-A0A4U2Z387-F1
#
_entry.id   AF-A0A4U2Z387-F1
#
_cell.length_a   1.000
_cell.length_b   1.000
_cell.length_c   1.000
_cell.angle_alpha   90.00
_cell.angle_beta   90.00
_cell.angle_gamma   90.00
#
_symmetry.space_group_name_H-M   'P 1'
#
loop_
_entity.id
_entity.type
_entity.pdbx_description
1 polymer ?
#
loop_
_entity_poly.entity_id
_entity_poly.type
_entity_poly.pdbx_seq_one_letter_code
_entity_poly.pdbx_strand_id
1 'polypeptide(L)'
;MHERNIKATNARELVGVSDKTLNEYGDFLQRHFPAFAGGVWRVRKYNFKEIAMMRELKYRRNLRMNESEIVAEIHAIFYESTVIVAQ
;
A
#
# COMPACT_ATOMS: atom_id res chain seq x y z
N MET A 1 -0.64 -13.48 -14.49
CA MET A 1 -0.15 -12.11 -14.74
C MET A 1 1.28 -12.03 -14.22
N HIS A 2 2.28 -11.66 -15.03
CA HIS A 2 3.57 -11.24 -14.47
C HIS A 2 3.37 -9.85 -13.87
N GLU A 3 3.28 -9.75 -12.54
CA GLU A 3 3.25 -8.43 -11.89
C GLU A 3 4.56 -7.71 -12.21
N ARG A 4 4.45 -6.57 -12.91
CA ARG A 4 5.60 -5.72 -13.17
C ARG A 4 6.06 -5.13 -11.85
N ASN A 5 7.26 -5.48 -11.43
CA ASN A 5 7.93 -4.87 -10.29
C ASN A 5 8.28 -3.41 -10.59
N ILE A 6 7.71 -2.49 -9.81
CA ILE A 6 7.88 -1.03 -9.87
C ILE A 6 8.97 -0.64 -8.86
N LYS A 7 10.02 0.03 -9.34
CA LYS A 7 11.09 0.54 -8.46
C LYS A 7 10.58 1.69 -7.58
N ALA A 8 11.19 1.89 -6.42
CA ALA A 8 10.88 2.99 -5.51
C ALA A 8 10.86 4.38 -6.19
N THR A 9 11.78 4.63 -7.13
CA THR A 9 11.84 5.89 -7.90
C THR A 9 10.59 6.15 -8.74
N ASN A 10 9.96 5.11 -9.27
CA ASN A 10 8.74 5.24 -10.07
C ASN A 10 7.50 5.21 -9.15
N ALA A 11 7.57 4.41 -8.08
CA ALA A 11 6.52 4.32 -7.08
C ALA A 11 6.21 5.69 -6.45
N ARG A 12 7.24 6.48 -6.12
CA ARG A 12 7.06 7.83 -5.54
C ARG A 12 6.27 8.75 -6.47
N GLU A 13 6.49 8.64 -7.78
CA GLU A 13 5.85 9.46 -8.81
C GLU A 13 4.39 9.04 -8.98
N LEU A 14 4.13 7.73 -8.98
CA LEU A 14 2.78 7.17 -9.08
C LEU A 14 1.91 7.45 -7.85
N VAL A 15 2.51 7.48 -6.66
CA VAL A 15 1.80 7.85 -5.40
C VAL A 15 1.75 9.39 -5.23
N GLY A 16 2.68 10.11 -5.87
CA GLY A 16 2.82 11.56 -5.79
C GLY A 16 3.26 12.03 -4.41
N VAL A 17 4.34 11.43 -3.87
CA VAL A 17 4.90 11.76 -2.56
C VAL A 17 6.43 11.78 -2.60
N SER A 18 7.05 12.34 -1.56
CA SER A 18 8.51 12.31 -1.38
C SER A 18 9.02 10.89 -1.11
N ASP A 19 10.32 10.64 -1.33
CA ASP A 19 10.97 9.37 -0.99
C ASP A 19 10.80 9.01 0.49
N LYS A 20 10.97 10.01 1.37
CA LYS A 20 10.80 9.84 2.82
C LYS A 20 9.37 9.36 3.15
N THR A 21 8.37 10.05 2.60
CA THR A 21 6.95 9.73 2.82
C THR A 21 6.58 8.36 2.25
N LEU A 22 7.10 8.01 1.07
CA LEU A 22 6.83 6.69 0.49
C LEU A 22 7.46 5.58 1.33
N ASN A 23 8.64 5.81 1.93
CA ASN A 23 9.22 4.85 2.87
C ASN A 23 8.35 4.69 4.12
N GLU A 24 7.93 5.81 4.73
CA GLU A 24 7.03 5.79 5.90
C GLU A 24 5.73 5.04 5.60
N TYR A 25 5.17 5.21 4.40
CA TYR A 25 3.99 4.48 3.95
C TYR A 25 4.28 2.99 3.73
N GLY A 26 5.43 2.67 3.16
CA GLY A 26 5.87 1.29 3.00
C GLY A 26 6.02 0.57 4.34
N ASP A 27 6.64 1.20 5.32
CA ASP A 27 6.85 0.62 6.65
C ASP A 27 5.53 0.49 7.43
N PHE A 28 4.64 1.48 7.29
CA PHE A 28 3.28 1.41 7.83
C PHE A 28 2.50 0.22 7.26
N LEU A 29 2.45 0.09 5.93
CA LEU A 29 1.68 -0.98 5.29
C LEU A 29 2.30 -2.35 5.53
N GLN A 30 3.63 -2.46 5.53
CA GLN A 30 4.30 -3.74 5.83
C GLN A 30 3.99 -4.23 7.25
N ARG A 31 3.83 -3.33 8.22
CA ARG A 31 3.49 -3.70 9.61
C ARG A 31 2.10 -4.31 9.73
N HIS A 32 1.14 -3.84 8.92
CA HIS A 32 -0.27 -4.22 9.02
C HIS A 32 -0.69 -5.27 7.99
N PHE A 33 0.04 -5.38 6.88
CA PHE A 33 -0.27 -6.28 5.76
C PHE A 33 0.97 -7.13 5.45
N PRO A 34 1.07 -8.38 5.96
CA PRO A 34 2.24 -9.23 5.78
C PRO A 34 2.60 -9.54 4.32
N ALA A 35 1.62 -9.48 3.41
CA ALA A 35 1.80 -9.67 1.97
C ALA A 35 2.33 -8.42 1.24
N PHE A 36 2.47 -7.29 1.93
CA PHE A 36 2.99 -6.05 1.35
C PHE A 36 4.52 -6.11 1.21
N ALA A 37 5.03 -5.59 0.10
CA ALA A 37 6.45 -5.55 -0.25
C ALA A 37 7.32 -5.20 0.97
N GLY A 38 8.16 -6.15 1.34
CA GLY A 38 9.13 -6.00 2.41
C GLY A 38 10.50 -5.56 1.92
N GLY A 39 11.37 -5.25 2.88
CA GLY A 39 12.77 -4.93 2.63
C GLY A 39 13.08 -3.43 2.63
N VAL A 40 14.38 -3.13 2.48
CA VAL A 40 14.93 -1.78 2.58
C VAL A 40 14.39 -0.89 1.46
N TRP A 41 13.88 0.30 1.82
CA TRP A 41 13.37 1.38 0.97
C TRP A 41 13.83 1.37 -0.50
N ARG A 42 15.15 1.51 -0.74
CA ARG A 42 15.75 1.67 -2.08
C ARG A 42 15.75 0.39 -2.91
N VAL A 43 15.65 -0.75 -2.25
CA VAL A 43 15.66 -2.08 -2.88
C VAL A 43 14.24 -2.63 -3.01
N ARG A 44 13.28 -2.02 -2.30
CA ARG A 44 11.87 -2.42 -2.33
C ARG A 44 11.32 -2.25 -3.75
N LYS A 45 10.66 -3.30 -4.21
CA LYS A 45 9.94 -3.34 -5.48
C LYS A 45 8.46 -3.46 -5.16
N TYR A 46 7.66 -2.67 -5.83
CA TYR A 46 6.22 -2.60 -5.60
C TYR A 46 5.46 -3.17 -6.78
N ASN A 47 4.33 -3.83 -6.57
CA ASN A 47 3.36 -4.11 -7.62
C ASN A 47 2.29 -3.01 -7.67
N PHE A 48 1.39 -3.07 -8.66
CA PHE A 48 0.33 -2.08 -8.81
C PHE A 48 -0.65 -2.07 -7.62
N LYS A 49 -0.91 -3.22 -6.99
CA LYS A 49 -1.76 -3.31 -5.79
C LYS A 49 -1.17 -2.50 -4.64
N GLU A 50 0.13 -2.63 -4.41
CA GLU A 50 0.84 -1.93 -3.33
C GLU A 50 0.90 -0.42 -3.59
N ILE A 51 1.10 0.00 -4.85
CA ILE A 51 0.97 1.42 -5.23
C ILE A 51 -0.44 1.94 -4.93
N ALA A 52 -1.48 1.15 -5.23
CA ALA A 52 -2.87 1.52 -4.94
C ALA A 52 -3.12 1.63 -3.43
N MET A 53 -2.63 0.67 -2.64
CA MET A 53 -2.70 0.73 -1.16
C MET A 53 -2.01 1.98 -0.60
N MET A 54 -0.85 2.37 -1.14
CA MET A 54 -0.16 3.61 -0.73
C MET A 54 -0.94 4.88 -1.10
N ARG A 55 -1.61 4.90 -2.26
CA ARG A 55 -2.50 6.01 -2.65
C ARG A 55 -3.70 6.11 -1.72
N GLU A 56 -4.27 4.99 -1.32
CA GLU A 56 -5.38 4.94 -0.37
C GLU A 56 -4.94 5.44 1.01
N LEU A 57 -3.79 4.97 1.50
CA LEU A 57 -3.19 5.47 2.75
C LEU A 57 -3.00 6.99 2.73
N LYS A 58 -2.47 7.54 1.63
CA LYS A 58 -2.31 8.99 1.45
C LYS A 58 -3.65 9.72 1.55
N TYR A 59 -4.66 9.23 0.83
CA TYR A 59 -6.00 9.84 0.82
C TYR A 59 -6.61 9.86 2.22
N ARG A 60 -6.60 8.73 2.93
CA ARG A 60 -7.21 8.62 4.26
C ARG A 60 -6.45 9.42 5.33
N ARG A 61 -5.11 9.52 5.24
CA ARG A 61 -4.33 10.43 6.09
C ARG A 61 -4.69 11.90 5.86
N ASN A 62 -4.97 12.30 4.61
CA ASN A 62 -5.42 13.67 4.31
C ASN A 62 -6.80 13.97 4.93
N LEU A 63 -7.65 12.96 5.10
CA LEU A 63 -8.91 13.05 5.83
C LEU A 63 -8.74 13.05 7.36
N ARG A 64 -7.50 12.97 7.87
CA ARG A 64 -7.15 12.91 9.29
C ARG A 64 -7.81 11.73 10.03
N MET A 65 -8.07 10.64 9.32
CA MET A 65 -8.54 9.39 9.91
C MET A 65 -7.47 8.81 10.84
N ASN A 66 -7.90 8.07 11.86
CA ASN A 66 -6.95 7.41 12.75
C ASN A 66 -6.37 6.14 12.10
N GLU A 67 -5.25 5.66 12.63
CA GLU A 67 -4.52 4.51 12.08
C GLU A 67 -5.39 3.25 11.96
N SER A 68 -6.23 2.96 12.96
CA SER A 68 -7.09 1.76 12.98
C SER A 68 -8.14 1.80 11.88
N GLU A 69 -8.78 2.96 11.66
CA GLU A 69 -9.77 3.15 10.59
C GLU A 69 -9.13 2.99 9.21
N ILE A 70 -7.94 3.57 9.02
CA ILE A 70 -7.19 3.48 7.77
C ILE A 70 -6.88 2.01 7.42
N VAL A 71 -6.40 1.24 8.40
CA VAL A 71 -6.05 -0.17 8.19
C VAL A 71 -7.30 -0.99 7.84
N ALA A 72 -8.42 -0.79 8.56
CA ALA A 72 -9.67 -1.48 8.28
C ALA A 72 -10.19 -1.21 6.86
N GLU A 73 -10.19 0.06 6.43
CA GLU A 73 -10.63 0.45 5.08
C GLU A 73 -9.74 -0.15 3.98
N ILE A 74 -8.42 -0.09 4.15
CA ILE A 74 -7.48 -0.70 3.20
C ILE A 74 -7.67 -2.23 3.17
N HIS A 75 -7.90 -2.88 4.30
CA HIS A 75 -8.17 -4.32 4.34
C HIS A 75 -9.45 -4.67 3.56
N ALA A 76 -10.54 -3.95 3.80
CA ALA A 76 -11.82 -4.14 3.13
C ALA A 76 -11.69 -4.00 1.59
N ILE A 77 -10.99 -2.97 1.12
CA ILE A 77 -10.82 -2.71 -0.32
C ILE A 77 -9.98 -3.80 -0.99
N PHE A 78 -8.86 -4.22 -0.37
CA PHE A 78 -7.82 -4.98 -1.05
C PHE A 78 -7.77 -6.48 -0.70
N TYR A 79 -8.49 -6.92 0.34
CA TYR A 79 -8.46 -8.31 0.82
C TYR A 79 -9.85 -8.93 1.00
N GLU A 80 -10.91 -8.14 1.24
CA GLU A 80 -12.26 -8.68 1.46
C GLU A 80 -13.09 -8.92 0.20
N SER A 81 -12.58 -8.60 -1.00
CA SER A 81 -13.21 -8.99 -2.29
C SER A 81 -13.16 -10.51 -2.60
N THR A 82 -12.83 -11.36 -1.61
CA THR A 82 -12.73 -12.83 -1.77
C THR A 82 -13.72 -13.59 -0.88
N VAL A 83 -14.89 -13.03 -0.55
CA VAL A 83 -15.99 -13.82 -0.01
C VAL A 83 -16.86 -14.31 -1.17
N ILE A 84 -16.38 -15.34 -1.89
CA ILE A 84 -17.29 -16.20 -2.65
C ILE A 84 -18.00 -17.04 -1.59
N VAL A 85 -19.24 -16.68 -1.27
CA VAL A 85 -20.15 -17.60 -0.59
C VAL A 85 -20.39 -18.73 -1.58
N ALA A 86 -19.65 -19.83 -1.45
CA ALA A 86 -20.01 -21.07 -2.09
C ALA A 86 -21.33 -21.53 -1.45
N GLN A 87 -22.44 -21.34 -2.17
CA GLN A 87 -23.71 -22.01 -1.88
C GLN A 87 -23.68 -23.43 -2.42
#